data_AF-A0A3M8GBB0-F1
#
_entry.id   AF-A0A3M8GBB0-F1
#
_cell.length_a   1.000
_cell.length_b   1.000
_cell.length_c   1.000
_cell.angle_alpha   90.00
_cell.angle_beta   90.00
_cell.angle_gamma   90.00
#
_symmetry.space_group_name_H-M   'P 1'
#
loop_
_entity.id
_entity.type
_entity.pdbx_description
1 polymer ?
#
loop_
_entity_poly.entity_id
_entity_poly.type
_entity_poly.pdbx_seq_one_letter_code
_entity_poly.pdbx_strand_id
1 'polypeptide(L)'
;MKYLNICILFGVLFGATLNAQELNIVVPGTAKQIPDGWHKFRFQGAKFDVGVKEERLTEGNVIWFDDSRYSGTFSGYNISGKGTYIWPNKERYEGSFRNNMRHGKGTMYYLDGTRHYGKWKNNKKNGKGQLYDKDGNLLKDGVWENDIFVKAAKPKKKKR
;
A
#
# COMPACT_ATOMS: atom_id res chain seq x y z
N MET A 1 0.45 32.69 0.74
CA MET A 1 1.15 31.58 0.07
C MET A 1 0.16 30.45 -0.15
N LYS A 2 0.29 29.76 -1.28
CA LYS A 2 -0.69 28.93 -1.99
C LYS A 2 -1.36 27.86 -1.11
N TYR A 3 -2.70 27.92 -1.01
CA TYR A 3 -3.55 26.87 -0.45
C TYR A 3 -3.43 25.60 -1.29
N LEU A 4 -3.16 24.46 -0.65
CA LEU A 4 -3.11 23.16 -1.30
C LEU A 4 -4.49 22.49 -1.18
N ASN A 5 -5.20 22.47 -2.31
CA ASN A 5 -6.53 21.90 -2.50
C ASN A 5 -6.65 20.44 -1.99
N ILE A 6 -7.62 20.21 -1.11
CA ILE A 6 -8.07 18.89 -0.63
C ILE A 6 -8.94 18.15 -1.69
N CYS A 7 -9.16 18.75 -2.86
CA CYS A 7 -10.05 18.21 -3.90
C CYS A 7 -9.53 16.99 -4.70
N ILE A 8 -8.31 16.47 -4.47
CA ILE A 8 -7.74 15.43 -5.37
C ILE A 8 -7.93 13.98 -4.86
N LEU A 9 -8.54 13.76 -3.69
CA LEU A 9 -9.17 12.46 -3.39
C LEU A 9 -10.68 12.41 -3.78
N PHE A 10 -11.21 13.51 -4.33
CA PHE A 10 -12.61 13.71 -4.70
C PHE A 10 -12.71 14.40 -6.07
N GLY A 11 -12.16 13.77 -7.12
CA GLY A 11 -12.73 13.92 -8.46
C GLY A 11 -13.54 12.65 -8.67
N VAL A 12 -14.87 12.66 -8.81
CA VAL A 12 -15.59 13.32 -9.90
C VAL A 12 -17.09 13.45 -9.53
N LEU A 13 -17.68 14.58 -9.94
CA LEU A 13 -19.10 14.84 -10.28
C LEU A 13 -20.12 15.36 -9.22
N PHE A 14 -20.63 16.56 -9.57
CA PHE A 14 -21.90 17.26 -9.22
C PHE A 14 -22.20 17.61 -7.75
N GLY A 15 -22.61 18.83 -7.42
CA GLY A 15 -23.55 19.65 -8.18
C GLY A 15 -24.99 19.18 -7.97
N ALA A 16 -25.41 18.95 -6.74
CA ALA A 16 -26.82 18.89 -6.35
C ALA A 16 -26.91 19.07 -4.83
N THR A 17 -27.72 20.05 -4.44
CA THR A 17 -28.22 20.22 -3.07
C THR A 17 -28.94 18.95 -2.65
N LEU A 18 -28.38 18.16 -1.73
CA LEU A 18 -29.11 17.06 -1.12
C LEU A 18 -28.99 17.11 0.40
N ASN A 19 -30.17 17.33 0.95
CA ASN A 19 -30.63 17.43 2.33
C ASN A 19 -29.74 16.70 3.35
N ALA A 20 -29.28 17.48 4.33
CA ALA A 20 -28.56 17.01 5.49
C ALA A 20 -29.53 16.27 6.43
N GLN A 21 -29.66 14.94 6.29
CA GLN A 21 -30.20 14.17 7.42
C GLN A 21 -29.84 12.68 7.55
N GLU A 22 -29.13 12.02 6.63
CA GLU A 22 -28.77 10.60 6.84
C GLU A 22 -27.33 10.20 6.51
N LEU A 23 -26.42 11.16 6.43
CA LEU A 23 -25.02 10.85 6.26
C LEU A 23 -24.23 11.72 7.22
N ASN A 24 -23.50 11.05 8.11
CA ASN A 24 -22.41 11.63 8.92
C ASN A 24 -21.23 12.04 8.01
N ILE A 25 -21.54 12.61 6.83
CA ILE A 25 -20.61 13.22 5.90
C ILE A 25 -20.42 14.64 6.40
N VAL A 26 -19.24 14.89 6.95
CA VAL A 26 -18.76 16.26 7.16
C VAL A 26 -18.74 16.94 5.79
N VAL A 27 -19.64 17.91 5.62
CA VAL A 27 -19.74 18.72 4.41
C VAL A 27 -18.46 19.55 4.27
N PRO A 28 -17.72 19.46 3.14
CA PRO A 28 -16.51 20.25 2.95
C PRO A 28 -16.90 21.71 2.71
N GLY A 29 -16.82 22.50 3.77
CA GLY A 29 -17.23 23.91 3.83
C GLY A 29 -17.19 24.47 5.26
N THR A 30 -17.28 23.59 6.26
CA THR A 30 -16.97 23.91 7.66
C THR A 30 -15.75 23.10 8.08
N ALA A 31 -14.58 23.74 8.11
CA ALA A 31 -13.35 23.15 8.61
C ALA A 31 -13.47 22.81 10.11
N LYS A 32 -14.01 21.63 10.44
CA LYS A 32 -13.70 20.97 11.70
C LYS A 32 -12.58 19.98 11.40
N GLN A 33 -11.40 20.32 11.90
CA GLN A 33 -10.23 19.45 11.90
C GLN A 33 -10.66 18.04 12.34
N ILE A 34 -10.21 17.02 11.61
CA ILE A 34 -10.44 15.64 12.06
C ILE A 34 -9.60 15.48 13.34
N PRO A 35 -10.22 15.22 14.51
CA PRO A 35 -9.48 15.16 15.76
C PRO A 35 -8.47 14.02 15.70
N ASP A 36 -7.35 14.18 16.40
CA ASP A 36 -6.37 13.11 16.50
C ASP A 36 -7.02 11.86 17.10
N GLY A 37 -6.69 10.70 16.55
CA GLY A 37 -7.24 9.42 16.99
C GLY A 37 -7.60 8.49 15.84
N TRP A 38 -8.30 7.41 16.19
CA TRP A 38 -8.75 6.40 15.24
C TRP A 38 -10.10 6.76 14.64
N HIS A 39 -10.18 6.74 13.32
CA HIS A 39 -11.37 7.08 12.57
C HIS A 39 -11.79 5.93 11.67
N LYS A 40 -13.08 5.59 11.74
CA LYS A 40 -13.71 4.59 10.89
C LYS A 40 -14.76 5.25 10.03
N PHE A 41 -14.57 5.19 8.72
CA PHE A 41 -15.53 5.75 7.76
C PHE A 41 -15.60 4.89 6.50
N ARG A 42 -16.71 5.05 5.77
CA ARG A 42 -16.90 4.40 4.47
C ARG A 42 -17.06 5.47 3.41
N PHE A 43 -16.41 5.27 2.28
CA PHE A 43 -16.49 6.21 1.16
C PHE A 43 -16.48 5.44 -0.15
N GLN A 44 -17.48 5.67 -1.02
CA GLN A 44 -17.62 4.99 -2.32
C GLN A 44 -17.48 3.45 -2.24
N GLY A 45 -18.02 2.83 -1.19
CA GLY A 45 -17.92 1.37 -0.96
C GLY A 45 -16.60 0.92 -0.33
N ALA A 46 -15.56 1.75 -0.30
CA ALA A 46 -14.34 1.49 0.44
C ALA A 46 -14.54 1.74 1.96
N LYS A 47 -13.89 0.93 2.79
CA LYS A 47 -13.91 1.02 4.26
C LYS A 47 -12.52 1.43 4.74
N PHE A 48 -12.47 2.49 5.53
CA PHE A 48 -11.25 3.04 6.11
C PHE A 48 -11.33 2.92 7.62
N ASP A 49 -10.27 2.40 8.23
CA ASP A 49 -10.05 2.32 9.68
C ASP A 49 -8.62 2.80 9.94
N VAL A 50 -8.47 4.11 10.09
CA VAL A 50 -7.17 4.80 10.02
C VAL A 50 -6.95 5.72 11.22
N GLY A 51 -5.71 5.75 11.71
CA GLY A 51 -5.22 6.71 12.68
C GLY A 51 -4.91 8.03 11.99
N VAL A 52 -5.41 9.11 12.58
CA VAL A 52 -5.13 10.50 12.17
C VAL A 52 -4.36 11.17 13.28
N LYS A 53 -3.27 11.84 12.92
CA LYS A 53 -2.51 12.72 13.81
C LYS A 53 -2.09 13.96 13.05
N GLU A 54 -2.32 15.15 13.60
CA GLU A 54 -1.98 16.43 12.96
C GLU A 54 -2.55 16.50 11.53
N GLU A 55 -3.81 16.08 11.37
CA GLU A 55 -4.53 16.04 10.08
C GLU A 55 -3.91 15.11 9.02
N ARG A 56 -3.01 14.21 9.41
CA ARG A 56 -2.36 13.24 8.50
C ARG A 56 -2.67 11.80 8.89
N LEU A 57 -2.78 10.94 7.88
CA LEU A 57 -2.88 9.51 8.11
C LEU A 57 -1.52 8.99 8.59
N THR A 58 -1.54 8.22 9.67
CA THR A 58 -0.34 7.61 10.25
C THR A 58 -0.29 6.12 9.95
N GLU A 59 -1.35 5.41 10.25
CA GLU A 59 -1.48 3.96 10.07
C GLU A 59 -2.94 3.54 9.97
N GLY A 60 -3.19 2.34 9.49
CA GLY A 60 -4.53 1.78 9.48
C GLY A 60 -4.78 0.73 8.43
N ASN A 61 -6.05 0.40 8.31
CA ASN A 61 -6.60 -0.62 7.44
C ASN A 61 -7.54 0.02 6.43
N VAL A 62 -7.38 -0.36 5.16
CA VAL A 62 -8.22 0.11 4.06
C VAL A 62 -8.69 -1.11 3.29
N ILE A 63 -9.99 -1.19 3.06
CA ILE A 63 -10.61 -2.15 2.15
C ILE A 63 -11.21 -1.33 1.03
N TRP A 64 -10.71 -1.51 -0.19
CA TRP A 64 -11.19 -0.79 -1.36
C TRP A 64 -12.43 -1.47 -1.96
N PHE A 65 -13.08 -0.81 -2.91
CA PHE A 65 -14.28 -1.32 -3.58
C PHE A 65 -14.01 -2.57 -4.45
N ASP A 66 -12.76 -2.80 -4.84
CA ASP A 66 -12.30 -3.95 -5.62
C ASP A 66 -11.95 -5.16 -4.74
N ASP A 67 -12.28 -5.12 -3.44
CA ASP A 67 -11.86 -6.07 -2.40
C ASP A 67 -10.36 -6.09 -2.09
N SER A 68 -9.56 -5.20 -2.68
CA SER A 68 -8.16 -5.05 -2.28
C SER A 68 -8.06 -4.49 -0.86
N ARG A 69 -7.07 -4.97 -0.11
CA ARG A 69 -6.91 -4.63 1.30
C ARG A 69 -5.50 -4.13 1.55
N TYR A 70 -5.39 -3.06 2.31
CA TYR A 70 -4.12 -2.55 2.78
C TYR A 70 -4.15 -2.44 4.30
N SER A 71 -3.06 -2.83 4.95
CA SER A 71 -2.83 -2.67 6.38
C SER A 71 -1.41 -2.17 6.57
N GLY A 72 -1.22 -0.96 7.04
CA GLY A 72 0.12 -0.44 7.29
C GLY A 72 0.16 1.05 7.54
N THR A 73 1.35 1.61 7.37
CA THR A 73 1.61 3.02 7.63
C THR A 73 1.31 3.88 6.40
N PHE A 74 1.05 5.16 6.66
CA PHE A 74 0.83 6.19 5.68
C PHE A 74 1.78 7.36 5.95
N SER A 75 2.04 8.14 4.91
CA SER A 75 2.71 9.43 5.02
C SER A 75 1.86 10.46 4.29
N GLY A 76 1.21 11.33 5.07
CA GLY A 76 0.19 12.25 4.57
C GLY A 76 -1.03 11.49 4.07
N TYR A 77 -1.19 11.44 2.74
CA TYR A 77 -2.30 10.76 2.06
C TYR A 77 -1.87 9.52 1.27
N ASN A 78 -0.56 9.21 1.27
CA ASN A 78 -0.01 8.12 0.48
C ASN A 78 0.42 6.95 1.39
N ILE A 79 0.22 5.73 0.90
CA ILE A 79 0.79 4.52 1.47
C ILE A 79 2.31 4.64 1.43
N SER A 80 2.92 4.63 2.62
CA SER A 80 4.36 4.83 2.79
C SER A 80 4.82 4.26 4.11
N GLY A 81 6.01 3.67 4.14
CA GLY A 81 6.56 3.00 5.32
C GLY A 81 6.39 1.48 5.20
N LYS A 82 5.89 0.80 6.23
CA LYS A 82 5.71 -0.67 6.21
C LYS A 82 4.23 -1.00 6.14
N GLY A 83 3.89 -1.99 5.34
CA GLY A 83 2.52 -2.46 5.25
C GLY A 83 2.40 -3.80 4.54
N THR A 84 1.16 -4.28 4.54
CA THR A 84 0.72 -5.46 3.83
C THR A 84 -0.38 -5.02 2.88
N TYR A 85 -0.22 -5.35 1.60
CA TYR A 85 -1.23 -5.13 0.57
C TYR A 85 -1.67 -6.48 0.03
N ILE A 86 -2.97 -6.72 0.02
CA ILE A 86 -3.60 -7.93 -0.51
C ILE A 86 -4.43 -7.48 -1.72
N TRP A 87 -4.12 -8.04 -2.88
CA TRP A 87 -4.85 -7.79 -4.11
C TRP A 87 -6.13 -8.65 -4.19
N PRO A 88 -7.08 -8.28 -5.06
CA PRO A 88 -8.33 -9.04 -5.23
C PRO A 88 -8.07 -10.48 -5.72
N ASN A 89 -6.98 -10.68 -6.48
CA ASN A 89 -6.51 -11.99 -6.93
C ASN A 89 -5.88 -12.84 -5.80
N LYS A 90 -5.97 -12.40 -4.54
CA LYS A 90 -5.40 -13.04 -3.34
C LYS A 90 -3.86 -13.05 -3.27
N GLU A 91 -3.18 -12.40 -4.21
CA GLU A 91 -1.75 -12.13 -4.04
C GLU A 91 -1.56 -11.18 -2.86
N ARG A 92 -0.42 -11.30 -2.17
CA ARG A 92 -0.10 -10.39 -1.08
C ARG A 92 1.34 -9.92 -1.15
N TYR A 93 1.57 -8.69 -0.75
CA TYR A 93 2.88 -8.12 -0.58
C TYR A 93 3.02 -7.62 0.85
N GLU A 94 4.08 -8.06 1.49
CA GLU A 94 4.46 -7.63 2.82
C GLU A 94 5.81 -6.93 2.71
N GLY A 95 5.87 -5.64 3.05
CA GLY A 95 7.15 -4.94 2.96
C GLY A 95 7.03 -3.44 3.04
N SER A 96 8.05 -2.79 2.50
CA SER A 96 8.10 -1.34 2.48
C SER A 96 7.39 -0.76 1.25
N PHE A 97 6.82 0.42 1.46
CA PHE A 97 6.14 1.24 0.48
C PHE A 97 6.66 2.67 0.52
N ARG A 98 6.55 3.35 -0.62
CA ARG A 98 6.84 4.77 -0.79
C ARG A 98 5.94 5.32 -1.88
N ASN A 99 5.17 6.35 -1.59
CA ASN A 99 4.26 7.01 -2.56
C ASN A 99 3.33 6.02 -3.28
N ASN A 100 2.65 5.14 -2.54
CA ASN A 100 1.76 4.09 -3.07
C ASN A 100 2.46 3.00 -3.90
N MET A 101 3.79 2.98 -3.93
CA MET A 101 4.57 1.97 -4.66
C MET A 101 5.37 1.11 -3.71
N ARG A 102 5.46 -0.20 -4.01
CA ARG A 102 6.39 -1.13 -3.34
C ARG A 102 7.82 -0.61 -3.51
N HIS A 103 8.52 -0.51 -2.39
CA HIS A 103 9.87 0.06 -2.34
C HIS A 103 10.68 -0.60 -1.21
N GLY A 104 12.01 -0.56 -1.29
CA GLY A 104 12.85 -1.05 -0.20
C GLY A 104 12.89 -2.58 -0.17
N LYS A 105 12.67 -3.20 0.99
CA LYS A 105 12.65 -4.67 1.12
C LYS A 105 11.21 -5.14 1.29
N GLY A 106 10.88 -6.28 0.67
CA GLY A 106 9.57 -6.87 0.81
C GLY A 106 9.49 -8.27 0.22
N THR A 107 8.44 -8.97 0.61
CA THR A 107 8.08 -10.31 0.15
C THR A 107 6.77 -10.22 -0.61
N MET A 108 6.79 -10.68 -1.86
CA MET A 108 5.58 -10.88 -2.65
C MET A 108 5.22 -12.36 -2.61
N TYR A 109 3.96 -12.67 -2.32
CA TYR A 109 3.40 -14.00 -2.40
C TYR A 109 2.40 -14.00 -3.56
N TYR A 110 2.66 -14.87 -4.52
CA TYR A 110 1.89 -14.98 -5.75
C TYR A 110 0.79 -16.03 -5.61
N LEU A 111 -0.20 -15.96 -6.50
CA LEU A 111 -1.33 -16.89 -6.51
C LEU A 111 -0.91 -18.34 -6.80
N ASP A 112 0.18 -18.53 -7.56
CA ASP A 112 0.77 -19.84 -7.86
C ASP A 112 1.49 -20.48 -6.65
N GLY A 113 1.51 -19.79 -5.50
CA GLY A 113 2.20 -20.20 -4.29
C GLY A 113 3.69 -19.84 -4.26
N THR A 114 4.24 -19.34 -5.37
CA THR A 114 5.61 -18.85 -5.39
C THR A 114 5.74 -17.60 -4.52
N ARG A 115 6.93 -17.40 -3.95
CA ARG A 115 7.22 -16.23 -3.12
C ARG A 115 8.54 -15.60 -3.50
N HIS A 116 8.54 -14.29 -3.65
CA HIS A 116 9.73 -13.51 -3.97
C HIS A 116 10.09 -12.60 -2.80
N TYR A 117 11.20 -12.92 -2.13
CA TYR A 117 11.83 -12.05 -1.13
C TYR A 117 12.88 -11.19 -1.80
N GLY A 118 12.85 -9.87 -1.65
CA GLY A 118 13.93 -9.07 -2.21
C GLY A 118 13.77 -7.57 -2.08
N LYS A 119 14.62 -6.88 -2.83
CA LYS A 119 14.53 -5.43 -2.97
C LYS A 119 13.53 -5.04 -4.06
N TRP A 120 12.77 -3.98 -3.78
CA TRP A 120 11.75 -3.42 -4.65
C TRP A 120 12.03 -1.93 -4.88
N LYS A 121 11.73 -1.46 -6.09
CA LYS A 121 11.81 -0.04 -6.46
C LYS A 121 10.69 0.26 -7.44
N ASN A 122 9.82 1.20 -7.09
CA ASN A 122 8.74 1.69 -7.94
C ASN A 122 7.87 0.54 -8.49
N ASN A 123 7.39 -0.32 -7.59
CA ASN A 123 6.60 -1.53 -7.90
C ASN A 123 7.33 -2.69 -8.59
N LYS A 124 8.61 -2.54 -8.95
CA LYS A 124 9.41 -3.57 -9.63
C LYS A 124 10.42 -4.23 -8.70
N LYS A 125 10.72 -5.51 -8.93
CA LYS A 125 11.86 -6.21 -8.30
C LYS A 125 13.15 -5.55 -8.78
N ASN A 126 13.94 -5.04 -7.84
CA ASN A 126 15.15 -4.31 -8.16
C ASN A 126 16.21 -4.42 -7.06
N GLY A 127 17.28 -5.14 -7.33
CA GLY A 127 18.37 -5.46 -6.43
C GLY A 127 18.40 -6.94 -6.07
N LYS A 128 19.00 -7.28 -4.92
CA LYS A 128 19.11 -8.67 -4.47
C LYS A 128 17.74 -9.24 -4.10
N GLY A 129 17.45 -10.46 -4.55
CA GLY A 129 16.22 -11.16 -4.27
C GLY A 129 16.33 -12.67 -4.48
N GLN A 130 15.42 -13.39 -3.83
CA GLN A 130 15.28 -14.83 -3.83
C GLN A 130 13.84 -15.18 -4.21
N LEU A 131 13.68 -16.04 -5.20
CA LEU A 131 12.40 -16.61 -5.62
C LEU A 131 12.35 -18.05 -5.11
N TYR A 132 11.27 -18.39 -4.42
CA TYR A 132 10.98 -19.73 -3.95
C TYR A 132 9.70 -20.24 -4.61
N ASP A 133 9.61 -21.56 -4.79
CA ASP A 133 8.36 -22.20 -5.20
C ASP A 133 7.36 -22.31 -4.03
N LYS A 134 6.19 -22.92 -4.31
CA LYS A 134 5.14 -23.19 -3.32
C LYS A 134 5.58 -24.12 -2.19
N ASP A 135 6.54 -25.01 -2.45
CA ASP A 135 7.05 -26.00 -1.51
C ASP A 135 8.22 -25.43 -0.68
N GLY A 136 8.71 -24.25 -1.04
CA GLY A 136 9.80 -23.54 -0.38
C GLY A 136 11.18 -23.83 -0.93
N ASN A 137 11.30 -24.50 -2.07
CA ASN A 137 12.57 -24.69 -2.76
C ASN A 137 13.00 -23.39 -3.42
N LEU A 138 14.30 -23.11 -3.33
CA LEU A 138 14.90 -21.92 -3.93
C LEU A 138 15.01 -22.10 -5.45
N LEU A 139 14.20 -21.36 -6.22
CA LEU A 139 14.23 -21.36 -7.68
C LEU A 139 15.32 -20.44 -8.23
N LYS A 140 15.42 -19.23 -7.69
CA LYS A 140 16.39 -18.21 -8.14
C LYS A 140 16.92 -17.44 -6.94
N ASP A 141 18.23 -17.31 -6.82
CA ASP A 141 18.87 -16.38 -5.90
C ASP A 141 19.81 -15.50 -6.71
N GLY A 142 19.65 -14.18 -6.60
CA GLY A 142 20.44 -13.28 -7.41
C GLY A 142 20.02 -11.82 -7.38
N VAL A 143 20.42 -11.11 -8.42
CA VAL A 143 20.08 -9.71 -8.67
C VAL A 143 18.95 -9.66 -9.70
N TRP A 144 17.96 -8.84 -9.39
CA TRP A 144 16.84 -8.49 -10.24
C TRP A 144 16.96 -7.03 -10.65
N GLU A 145 16.57 -6.69 -11.87
CA GLU A 145 16.51 -5.32 -12.37
C GLU A 145 15.23 -5.15 -13.19
N ASN A 146 14.36 -4.24 -12.75
CA ASN A 146 13.07 -3.98 -13.39
C ASN A 146 12.24 -5.26 -13.68
N ASP A 147 12.12 -6.14 -12.69
CA ASP A 147 11.45 -7.46 -12.77
C ASP A 147 12.19 -8.54 -13.57
N ILE A 148 13.36 -8.23 -14.15
CA ILE A 148 14.18 -9.17 -14.91
C ILE A 148 15.27 -9.75 -13.99
N PHE A 149 15.44 -11.07 -13.99
CA PHE A 149 16.55 -11.72 -13.30
C PHE A 149 17.83 -11.56 -14.12
N VAL A 150 18.79 -10.77 -13.61
CA VAL A 150 20.01 -10.41 -14.36
C VAL A 150 21.23 -11.25 -13.99
N LYS A 151 21.33 -11.72 -12.74
CA LYS A 151 22.55 -12.42 -12.28
C LYS A 151 22.29 -13.31 -11.08
N ALA A 152 22.73 -14.57 -11.16
CA ALA A 152 22.70 -15.46 -10.01
C ALA A 152 23.70 -15.05 -8.91
N ALA A 153 23.33 -15.26 -7.65
CA ALA A 153 24.21 -15.07 -6.51
C ALA A 153 25.39 -16.05 -6.60
N LYS A 154 26.62 -15.55 -6.33
CA LYS A 154 27.79 -16.42 -6.28
C LYS A 154 27.59 -17.46 -5.18
N PRO A 155 27.89 -18.75 -5.41
CA PRO A 155 27.85 -19.74 -4.35
C PRO A 155 28.75 -19.28 -3.21
N LYS A 156 28.21 -19.21 -1.99
CA LYS A 156 29.02 -18.96 -0.81
C LYS A 156 29.99 -20.14 -0.69
N LYS A 157 31.27 -19.93 -1.00
CA LYS A 157 32.31 -20.93 -0.71
C LYS A 157 32.20 -21.27 0.78
N LYS A 158 31.83 -22.50 1.12
CA LYS A 158 31.93 -23.00 2.50
C LYS A 158 33.39 -22.83 2.90
N LYS A 159 33.68 -21.92 3.83
CA LYS A 159 34.98 -21.94 4.53
C LYS A 159 35.01 -23.26 5.27
N ARG A 160 35.89 -24.16 4.83
CA ARG A 160 36.28 -25.36 5.57
C ARG A 160 37.14 -24.95 6.76
#